data_AF-A0A945VJ09-F1
#
_entry.id   AF-A0A945VJ09-F1
#
_cell.length_a   1.000
_cell.length_b   1.000
_cell.length_c   1.000
_cell.angle_alpha   90.00
_cell.angle_beta   90.00
_cell.angle_gamma   90.00
#
_symmetry.space_group_name_H-M   'P 1'
#
loop_
_entity.id
_entity.type
_entity.pdbx_description
1 polymer ?
#
loop_
_entity_poly.entity_id
_entity_poly.type
_entity_poly.pdbx_seq_one_letter_code
_entity_poly.pdbx_strand_id
1 'polypeptide(L)' 'MKILLVIYSLLFVSAFGQTYTVGDYVNDFSGDICHNGDGTWSYEENGRDRVVWINLFTSW' A
#
# COMPACT_ATOMS: atom_id res chain seq x y z
N MET A 1 -1.73 -17.90 -31.18
CA MET A 1 -1.50 -18.24 -29.76
C MET A 1 -0.72 -17.18 -28.98
N LYS A 2 0.42 -16.66 -29.46
CA LYS A 2 1.25 -15.69 -28.71
C LYS A 2 0.54 -14.38 -28.32
N ILE A 3 -0.24 -13.79 -29.24
CA ILE A 3 -0.98 -12.53 -29.00
C ILE A 3 -2.09 -12.68 -27.96
N LEU A 4 -2.80 -13.81 -27.96
CA LEU A 4 -3.82 -14.12 -26.96
C LEU A 4 -3.23 -14.26 -25.55
N LEU A 5 -2.03 -14.84 -25.45
CA LEU A 5 -1.27 -14.95 -24.20
C LEU A 5 -0.84 -13.57 -23.67
N VAL A 6 -0.41 -12.66 -24.55
CA VAL A 6 -0.02 -11.29 -24.17
C VAL A 6 -1.23 -10.49 -23.68
N ILE A 7 -2.38 -10.58 -24.36
CA ILE A 7 -3.62 -9.90 -23.95
C ILE A 7 -4.09 -10.42 -22.58
N TYR A 8 -4.04 -11.74 -22.36
CA TYR A 8 -4.39 -12.35 -21.08
C TYR A 8 -3.48 -11.86 -19.94
N SER A 9 -2.17 -11.78 -20.19
CA SER A 9 -1.19 -11.26 -19.22
C SER A 9 -1.47 -9.80 -18.84
N LEU A 10 -1.75 -8.94 -19.83
CA LEU A 10 -2.05 -7.52 -19.60
C LEU A 10 -3.32 -7.31 -18.77
N LEU A 11 -4.37 -8.09 -19.01
CA LEU A 11 -5.63 -8.03 -18.23
C LEU A 11 -5.47 -8.58 -16.81
N PHE A 12 -4.57 -9.54 -16.61
CA PHE A 12 -4.30 -10.09 -15.28
C PHE A 12 -3.58 -9.06 -14.39
N VAL A 13 -2.63 -8.30 -14.94
CA VAL A 13 -1.87 -7.29 -14.18
C VAL A 13 -2.73 -6.09 -13.77
N SER A 14 -3.69 -5.65 -14.59
CA SER A 14 -4.56 -4.52 -14.27
C SER A 14 -5.64 -4.85 -13.23
N ALA A 15 -5.84 -6.12 -12.88
CA ALA A 15 -6.81 -6.53 -11.86
C ALA A 15 -6.29 -6.39 -10.41
N PHE A 16 -4.99 -6.17 -10.22
CA PHE A 16 -4.38 -6.03 -8.90
C PHE A 16 -4.17 -4.56 -8.51
N GLY A 17 -5.26 -3.80 -8.43
CA GLY A 17 -5.28 -2.54 -7.70
C GLY A 17 -5.84 -2.80 -6.31
N GLN A 18 -4.98 -2.87 -5.28
CA GLN A 18 -5.47 -3.01 -3.91
C GLN A 18 -6.25 -1.75 -3.54
N THR A 19 -7.56 -1.89 -3.41
CA THR A 19 -8.46 -0.82 -2.96
C THR A 19 -8.90 -1.15 -1.55
N TYR A 20 -8.34 -0.45 -0.56
CA TYR A 20 -8.90 -0.50 0.79
C TYR A 20 -10.19 0.32 0.83
N THR A 21 -11.22 -0.24 1.45
CA THR A 21 -12.52 0.37 1.67
C THR A 21 -12.79 0.54 3.16
N VAL A 22 -13.81 1.33 3.51
CA VAL A 22 -14.16 1.56 4.92
C VAL A 22 -14.61 0.25 5.56
N GLY A 23 -13.90 -0.17 6.61
CA GLY A 23 -14.17 -1.40 7.34
C GLY A 23 -13.20 -2.55 7.02
N ASP A 24 -12.32 -2.39 6.03
CA ASP A 24 -11.28 -3.38 5.75
C ASP A 24 -10.21 -3.41 6.85
N TYR A 25 -9.67 -4.60 7.08
CA TYR A 25 -8.43 -4.76 7.83
C TYR A 25 -7.25 -4.49 6.91
N VAL A 26 -6.30 -3.71 7.39
CA VAL A 26 -5.05 -3.43 6.68
C VAL A 26 -3.97 -4.40 7.16
N ASN A 27 -3.13 -4.87 6.22
CA ASN A 27 -1.89 -5.56 6.58
C ASN A 27 -0.90 -4.58 7.19
N ASP A 28 0.16 -5.11 7.81
CA ASP A 28 1.25 -4.26 8.26
C ASP A 28 1.84 -3.48 7.07
N PHE A 29 1.90 -2.17 7.24
CA PHE A 29 2.59 -1.27 6.33
C PHE A 29 3.62 -0.51 7.14
N SER A 30 4.80 -0.36 6.55
CA SER A 30 5.94 0.27 7.21
C SER A 30 6.69 1.15 6.23
N GLY A 31 7.43 2.10 6.78
CA GLY A 31 8.31 2.94 6.01
C GLY A 31 9.22 3.74 6.92
N ASP A 32 10.28 4.24 6.31
CA ASP A 32 11.14 5.19 6.99
C ASP A 32 10.38 6.51 7.15
N ILE A 33 10.33 6.99 8.39
CA ILE A 33 9.66 8.25 8.72
C ILE A 33 10.70 9.27 9.14
N CYS A 34 10.50 10.51 8.73
CA CYS A 34 11.29 11.63 9.23
C CYS A 34 10.71 12.08 10.58
N HIS A 35 11.06 11.35 11.65
CA HIS A 35 10.69 11.69 13.01
C HIS A 35 11.97 12.00 13.82
N ASN A 36 12.32 13.28 13.92
CA ASN A 36 13.55 13.75 14.58
C ASN A 36 14.85 13.18 13.97
N GLY A 37 14.86 12.93 12.66
CA GLY A 37 16.09 12.64 11.91
C GLY A 37 16.11 11.24 11.32
N ASP A 38 15.65 10.20 12.03
CA ASP A 38 15.78 8.80 11.60
C ASP A 38 14.72 7.88 12.22
N GLY A 39 14.44 6.75 11.57
CA GLY A 39 13.66 5.64 12.12
C GLY A 39 12.64 5.04 11.16
N THR A 40 12.35 3.76 11.34
CA THR A 40 11.29 3.05 10.63
C THR A 40 10.05 2.99 11.53
N TRP A 41 8.88 3.27 10.95
CA TRP A 41 7.59 3.11 11.61
C TRP A 41 6.81 1.97 10.95
N SER A 42 6.06 1.20 11.73
CA SER A 42 5.15 0.17 11.23
C SER A 42 3.77 0.27 11.88
N TYR A 43 2.75 -0.18 11.13
CA TYR A 43 1.38 -0.17 11.63
C TYR A 43 1.22 -1.13 12.80
N GLU A 44 1.75 -2.34 12.72
CA GLU A 44 1.59 -3.34 13.78
C GLU A 44 2.24 -2.91 15.09
N GLU A 45 3.42 -2.27 15.06
CA GLU A 45 4.12 -1.89 16.29
C GLU A 45 3.67 -0.54 16.86
N ASN A 46 3.31 0.41 16.00
CA ASN A 46 3.11 1.80 16.40
C ASN A 46 1.70 2.32 16.15
N GLY A 47 0.97 1.73 15.20
CA GLY A 47 -0.35 2.19 14.75
C GLY A 47 -1.53 1.38 15.28
N ARG A 48 -1.36 0.07 15.54
CA ARG A 48 -2.40 -0.81 16.05
C ARG A 48 -2.98 -0.27 17.36
N ASP A 49 -4.30 -0.36 17.48
CA ASP A 49 -5.10 0.16 18.60
C ASP A 49 -5.04 1.69 18.79
N ARG A 50 -4.62 2.43 17.75
CA ARG A 50 -4.61 3.89 17.72
C ARG A 50 -5.31 4.41 16.46
N VAL A 51 -5.74 5.66 16.51
CA VAL A 51 -6.20 6.37 15.30
C VAL A 51 -4.97 6.84 14.52
N VAL A 52 -4.73 6.22 13.36
CA VAL A 52 -3.65 6.59 12.43
C VAL A 52 -4.24 7.41 11.29
N TRP A 53 -3.68 8.61 11.08
CA TRP A 53 -4.00 9.46 9.92
C TRP A 53 -2.87 9.36 8.90
N ILE A 54 -3.21 8.99 7.66
CA ILE A 54 -2.26 8.84 6.56
C ILE A 54 -2.60 9.88 5.49
N ASN A 55 -1.60 10.63 5.05
CA ASN A 55 -1.71 11.53 3.90
C ASN A 55 -0.69 11.09 2.84
N LEU A 56 -1.18 10.75 1.65
CA LEU A 56 -0.35 10.30 0.53
C LEU A 56 -0.26 11.43 -0.49
N PHE A 57 0.93 11.99 -0.66
CA PHE A 57 1.21 13.04 -1.62
C PHE A 57 2.47 12.70 -2.41
N THR A 58 2.60 13.28 -3.59
CA THR A 58 3.79 13.16 -4.44
C THR A 58 4.24 14.55 -4.88
N SER A 59 5.54 14.70 -5.15
CA SER A 59 6.15 15.98 -5.55
C SER A 59 6.30 16.16 -7.07
N TRP A 60 5.94 15.14 -7.87
CA TRP A 60 6.06 15.14 -9.32
C TRP A 60 4.71 15.30 -10.03
#